data_AF-A0A532CY07-F1
#
_entry.id   AF-A0A532CY07-F1
#
_cell.length_a   1.000
_cell.length_b   1.000
_cell.length_c   1.000
_cell.angle_alpha   90.00
_cell.angle_beta   90.00
_cell.angle_gamma   90.00
#
_symmetry.space_group_name_H-M   'P 1'
#
loop_
_entity.id
_entity.type
_entity.pdbx_description
1 polymer ?
#
loop_
_entity_poly.entity_id
_entity_poly.type
_entity_poly.pdbx_seq_one_letter_code
_entity_poly.pdbx_strand_id
1 'polypeptide(L)'
;MKVLFAGGNGYTPQFSGGVQSSTHHLVEQLREHGHDASVLAALFGDGMFGFKARAKMKLLRQRAVIDSYPGYPVVRAWFPWEAARFAVERLDPDVAVVQCHKSVPIGKALQALGVPLVVYLRNVEFHELAGDLRELHSALYIANSEFTAHTYKEKFGIDSTVIPPSINPGLYSTPSTGEFVTLINPYNEKGFELAVRIAGQCPEIPFLFVESWKLDDDHRAQIERIIAPLRNVRLESRTSDMKTVYGRTKILLAPSKW
;
A
#
# COMPACT_ATOMS: atom_id res chain seq x y z
N MET A 1 9.32 -8.03 -20.48
CA MET A 1 10.29 -7.29 -19.65
C MET A 1 10.23 -7.84 -18.23
N LYS A 2 11.29 -7.64 -17.45
CA LYS A 2 11.40 -7.98 -16.02
C LYS A 2 11.29 -6.70 -15.20
N VAL A 3 10.20 -6.55 -14.46
CA VAL A 3 9.89 -5.36 -13.65
C VAL A 3 10.10 -5.67 -12.17
N LEU A 4 10.90 -4.85 -11.49
CA LEU A 4 11.08 -4.94 -10.04
C LEU A 4 10.33 -3.81 -9.34
N PHE A 5 9.25 -4.12 -8.62
CA PHE A 5 8.61 -3.16 -7.71
C PHE A 5 9.39 -3.12 -6.40
N ALA A 6 9.87 -1.95 -5.98
CA ALA A 6 10.68 -1.82 -4.78
C ALA A 6 10.07 -0.80 -3.80
N GLY A 7 9.93 -1.18 -2.53
CA GLY A 7 9.41 -0.29 -1.48
C GLY A 7 10.01 -0.58 -0.11
N GLY A 8 9.99 0.42 0.77
CA GLY A 8 10.57 0.33 2.11
C GLY A 8 9.63 -0.24 3.17
N ASN A 9 8.40 -0.58 2.80
CA ASN A 9 7.41 -1.18 3.68
C ASN A 9 7.34 -2.70 3.52
N GLY A 10 6.60 -3.35 4.42
CA GLY A 10 6.31 -4.77 4.35
C GLY A 10 5.41 -5.11 3.16
N TYR A 11 5.35 -6.40 2.83
CA TYR A 11 4.52 -6.94 1.76
C TYR A 11 3.76 -8.18 2.23
N THR A 12 2.71 -8.59 1.50
CA THR A 12 1.88 -9.76 1.86
C THR A 12 2.75 -11.01 2.03
N PRO A 13 2.54 -11.88 3.04
CA PRO A 13 1.43 -11.86 4.01
C PRO A 13 1.66 -11.02 5.26
N GLN A 14 2.87 -10.49 5.48
CA GLN A 14 3.23 -9.82 6.73
C GLN A 14 2.60 -8.44 6.87
N PHE A 15 2.33 -7.79 5.75
CA PHE A 15 1.72 -6.48 5.71
C PHE A 15 0.80 -6.36 4.49
N SER A 16 -0.31 -5.66 4.65
CA SER A 16 -1.32 -5.51 3.62
C SER A 16 -2.06 -4.19 3.82
N GLY A 17 -2.22 -3.45 2.73
CA GLY A 17 -2.88 -2.15 2.66
C GLY A 17 -3.05 -1.75 1.19
N GLY A 18 -3.47 -0.51 0.93
CA GLY A 18 -3.75 -0.05 -0.43
C GLY A 18 -2.54 -0.11 -1.38
N VAL A 19 -1.34 0.17 -0.88
CA VAL A 19 -0.10 0.08 -1.67
C VAL A 19 0.20 -1.36 -2.05
N GLN A 20 0.07 -2.31 -1.10
CA GLN A 20 0.34 -3.72 -1.34
C GLN A 20 -0.68 -4.32 -2.30
N SER A 21 -1.98 -4.03 -2.13
CA SER A 21 -3.03 -4.55 -3.00
C SER A 21 -2.93 -3.99 -4.42
N SER A 22 -2.69 -2.67 -4.57
CA SER A 22 -2.49 -2.05 -5.88
C SER A 22 -1.22 -2.55 -6.56
N THR A 23 -0.12 -2.71 -5.83
CA THR A 23 1.11 -3.31 -6.38
C THR A 23 0.90 -4.75 -6.79
N HIS A 24 0.19 -5.54 -5.97
CA HIS A 24 -0.13 -6.92 -6.29
C HIS A 24 -0.92 -7.00 -7.61
N HIS A 25 -1.95 -6.17 -7.74
CA HIS A 25 -2.75 -6.12 -8.97
C HIS A 25 -1.93 -5.69 -10.19
N LEU A 26 -1.04 -4.69 -10.06
CA LEU A 26 -0.14 -4.29 -11.15
C LEU A 26 0.83 -5.42 -11.56
N VAL A 27 1.35 -6.18 -10.58
CA VAL A 27 2.19 -7.35 -10.83
C VAL A 27 1.41 -8.43 -11.59
N GLU A 28 0.18 -8.73 -11.17
CA GLU A 28 -0.69 -9.68 -11.87
C GLU A 28 -0.96 -9.24 -13.31
N GLN A 29 -1.34 -7.97 -13.51
CA GLN A 29 -1.61 -7.44 -14.85
C GLN A 29 -0.37 -7.49 -15.76
N LEU A 30 0.82 -7.14 -15.26
CA LEU A 30 2.05 -7.25 -16.04
C LEU A 30 2.31 -8.70 -16.46
N ARG A 31 2.07 -9.67 -15.56
CA ARG A 31 2.25 -11.09 -15.85
C ARG A 31 1.25 -11.64 -16.85
N GLU A 32 -0.01 -11.21 -16.75
CA GLU A 32 -1.05 -11.54 -17.74
C GLU A 32 -0.69 -11.03 -19.14
N HIS A 33 0.07 -9.94 -19.24
CA HIS A 33 0.55 -9.36 -20.49
C HIS A 33 1.95 -9.88 -20.92
N GLY A 34 2.42 -10.99 -20.34
CA GLY A 34 3.67 -11.64 -20.76
C GLY A 34 4.94 -10.96 -20.25
N HIS A 35 4.87 -10.25 -19.13
CA HIS A 35 6.04 -9.68 -18.45
C HIS A 35 6.33 -10.42 -17.15
N ASP A 36 7.60 -10.45 -16.75
CA ASP A 36 7.99 -10.94 -15.43
C ASP A 36 7.93 -9.77 -14.45
N ALA A 37 7.32 -9.99 -13.29
CA ALA A 37 7.23 -8.97 -12.26
C ALA A 37 7.55 -9.57 -10.89
N SER A 38 8.32 -8.81 -10.12
CA SER A 38 8.87 -9.21 -8.82
C SER A 38 8.84 -8.04 -7.86
N VAL A 39 8.99 -8.32 -6.57
CA VAL A 39 8.90 -7.31 -5.51
C VAL A 39 10.14 -7.33 -4.63
N LEU A 40 10.69 -6.17 -4.27
CA LEU A 40 11.67 -5.97 -3.21
C LEU A 40 10.98 -5.21 -2.07
N ALA A 41 10.88 -5.84 -0.90
CA ALA A 41 10.14 -5.31 0.24
C ALA A 41 10.86 -5.53 1.57
N ALA A 42 10.48 -4.72 2.56
CA ALA A 42 10.98 -4.89 3.92
C ALA A 42 10.47 -6.20 4.53
N LEU A 43 11.33 -6.87 5.28
CA LEU A 43 10.98 -8.00 6.13
C LEU A 43 10.55 -7.47 7.50
N PHE A 44 9.36 -7.82 7.95
CA PHE A 44 8.97 -7.65 9.34
C PHE A 44 9.34 -8.93 10.10
N GLY A 45 9.88 -8.82 11.30
CA GLY A 45 10.47 -9.97 12.01
C GLY A 45 9.45 -10.98 12.55
N ASP A 46 8.16 -10.71 12.36
CA ASP A 46 7.08 -11.25 13.17
C ASP A 46 6.38 -12.45 12.55
N GLY A 47 5.81 -13.27 13.43
CA GLY A 47 5.06 -14.47 13.10
C GLY A 47 5.92 -15.60 12.52
N MET A 48 5.26 -16.69 12.15
CA MET A 48 5.92 -17.88 11.61
C MET A 48 6.65 -17.59 10.28
N PHE A 49 6.10 -16.71 9.45
CA PHE A 49 6.73 -16.29 8.20
C PHE A 49 8.04 -15.56 8.46
N GLY A 50 8.03 -14.54 9.34
CA GLY A 50 9.23 -13.78 9.70
C GLY A 50 10.30 -14.67 10.31
N PHE A 51 9.92 -15.58 11.22
CA PHE A 51 10.84 -16.55 11.81
C PHE A 51 11.52 -17.45 10.75
N LYS A 52 10.75 -18.02 9.81
CA LYS A 52 11.29 -18.84 8.72
C LYS A 52 12.25 -18.05 7.82
N ALA A 53 11.88 -16.82 7.45
CA ALA A 53 12.72 -15.94 6.65
C ALA A 53 14.04 -15.61 7.36
N ARG A 54 14.00 -15.30 8.66
CA ARG A 54 15.19 -15.06 9.50
C ARG A 54 16.09 -16.27 9.59
N ALA A 55 15.53 -17.46 9.81
CA ALA A 55 16.28 -18.70 9.85
C ALA A 55 17.00 -18.97 8.51
N LYS A 56 16.30 -18.76 7.39
CA LYS A 56 16.86 -18.90 6.04
C LYS A 56 17.98 -17.89 5.76
N MET A 57 17.81 -16.62 6.14
CA MET A 57 18.87 -15.60 6.04
C MET A 57 20.13 -16.00 6.82
N LYS A 58 19.96 -16.46 8.06
CA LYS A 58 21.06 -16.88 8.92
C LYS A 58 21.78 -18.11 8.38
N LEU A 59 21.02 -19.11 7.91
CA LEU A 59 21.55 -20.35 7.32
C LEU A 59 22.33 -20.07 6.03
N LEU A 60 21.79 -19.23 5.15
CA LEU A 60 22.41 -18.88 3.87
C LEU A 60 23.48 -17.78 3.99
N ARG A 61 23.63 -17.17 5.18
CA ARG A 61 24.49 -16.00 5.42
C ARG A 61 24.23 -14.85 4.42
N GLN A 62 22.96 -14.65 4.07
CA GLN A 62 22.50 -13.64 3.13
C GLN A 62 21.70 -12.55 3.83
N ARG A 63 21.82 -11.30 3.35
CA ARG A 63 21.06 -10.14 3.87
C ARG A 63 19.61 -10.11 3.42
N ALA A 64 19.26 -10.95 2.44
CA ALA A 64 17.94 -11.03 1.84
C ALA A 64 17.57 -12.48 1.56
N VAL A 65 16.26 -12.76 1.44
CA VAL A 65 15.74 -14.07 1.00
C VAL A 65 14.63 -13.85 -0.02
N ILE A 66 14.45 -14.83 -0.91
CA ILE A 66 13.35 -14.84 -1.86
C ILE A 66 12.29 -15.85 -1.39
N ASP A 67 11.03 -15.42 -1.45
CA ASP A 67 9.85 -16.26 -1.36
C ASP A 67 8.95 -16.08 -2.61
N SER A 68 7.94 -16.93 -2.74
CA SER A 68 6.95 -16.88 -3.83
C SER A 68 5.52 -16.92 -3.31
N TYR A 69 5.29 -16.47 -2.06
CA TYR A 69 3.98 -16.56 -1.40
C TYR A 69 2.83 -15.98 -2.23
N PRO A 70 2.92 -14.78 -2.84
CA PRO A 70 1.83 -14.23 -3.65
C PRO A 70 1.78 -14.80 -5.09
N GLY A 71 2.54 -15.86 -5.39
CA GLY A 71 2.59 -16.48 -6.72
C GLY A 71 3.68 -15.95 -7.66
N TYR A 72 4.56 -15.06 -7.17
CA TYR A 72 5.71 -14.50 -7.89
C TYR A 72 6.85 -14.17 -6.92
N PRO A 73 8.10 -13.96 -7.42
CA PRO A 73 9.26 -13.70 -6.56
C PRO A 73 9.12 -12.41 -5.74
N VAL A 74 9.34 -12.54 -4.43
CA VAL A 74 9.46 -11.41 -3.50
C VAL A 74 10.77 -11.52 -2.73
N VAL A 75 11.65 -10.54 -2.90
CA VAL A 75 12.87 -10.34 -2.12
C VAL A 75 12.50 -9.66 -0.80
N ARG A 76 12.83 -10.31 0.30
CA ARG A 76 12.65 -9.82 1.67
C ARG A 76 13.99 -9.42 2.26
N ALA A 77 14.08 -8.19 2.78
CA ALA A 77 15.27 -7.69 3.45
C ALA A 77 14.90 -6.77 4.61
N TRP A 78 15.70 -6.72 5.68
CA TRP A 78 15.49 -5.74 6.76
C TRP A 78 15.56 -4.31 6.24
N PHE A 79 16.51 -4.06 5.35
CA PHE A 79 16.76 -2.78 4.71
C PHE A 79 16.78 -2.99 3.20
N PRO A 80 15.66 -2.77 2.49
CA PRO A 80 15.57 -3.01 1.05
C PRO A 80 16.68 -2.34 0.23
N TRP A 81 17.10 -1.13 0.61
CA TRP A 81 18.20 -0.42 -0.06
C TRP A 81 19.55 -1.15 0.06
N GLU A 82 19.81 -1.87 1.14
CA GLU A 82 21.04 -2.69 1.28
C GLU A 82 20.97 -3.99 0.48
N ALA A 83 19.75 -4.46 0.17
CA ALA A 83 19.51 -5.67 -0.59
C ALA A 83 19.31 -5.45 -2.09
N ALA A 84 19.41 -4.21 -2.58
CA ALA A 84 19.24 -3.87 -3.99
C ALA A 84 20.15 -4.71 -4.89
N ARG A 85 21.45 -4.85 -4.54
CA ARG A 85 22.40 -5.69 -5.29
C ARG A 85 21.95 -7.14 -5.38
N PHE A 86 21.52 -7.72 -4.26
CA PHE A 86 21.01 -9.09 -4.23
C PHE A 86 19.78 -9.25 -5.12
N ALA A 87 18.85 -8.29 -5.10
CA ALA A 87 17.67 -8.32 -5.97
C ALA A 87 18.07 -8.25 -7.45
N VAL A 88 18.98 -7.34 -7.82
CA VAL A 88 19.46 -7.19 -9.20
C VAL A 88 20.18 -8.45 -9.68
N GLU A 89 21.10 -9.02 -8.90
CA GLU A 89 21.85 -10.23 -9.28
C GLU A 89 20.95 -11.47 -9.42
N ARG A 90 19.85 -11.54 -8.66
CA ARG A 90 18.96 -12.71 -8.64
C ARG A 90 17.80 -12.63 -9.62
N LEU A 91 17.33 -11.42 -9.92
CA LEU A 91 16.13 -11.18 -10.71
C LEU A 91 16.42 -10.52 -12.05
N ASP A 92 17.59 -9.87 -12.18
CA ASP A 92 18.05 -9.23 -13.42
C ASP A 92 16.98 -8.31 -14.05
N PRO A 93 16.49 -7.29 -13.32
CA PRO A 93 15.37 -6.47 -13.78
C PRO A 93 15.76 -5.52 -14.91
N ASP A 94 14.90 -5.41 -15.92
CA ASP A 94 15.03 -4.42 -17.00
C ASP A 94 14.71 -3.00 -16.51
N VAL A 95 13.82 -2.90 -15.52
CA VAL A 95 13.38 -1.63 -14.91
C VAL A 95 12.93 -1.85 -13.47
N ALA A 96 13.17 -0.88 -12.61
CA ALA A 96 12.63 -0.86 -11.25
C ALA A 96 11.60 0.25 -11.05
N VAL A 97 10.45 -0.12 -10.48
CA VAL A 97 9.40 0.80 -10.05
C VAL A 97 9.51 1.01 -8.53
N VAL A 98 10.08 2.14 -8.12
CA VAL A 98 10.32 2.47 -6.71
C VAL A 98 9.14 3.25 -6.14
N GLN A 99 8.60 2.82 -5.00
CA GLN A 99 7.37 3.37 -4.44
C GLN A 99 7.33 3.26 -2.91
N CYS A 100 6.73 4.25 -2.24
CA CYS A 100 6.37 4.32 -0.81
C CYS A 100 7.46 3.91 0.20
N HIS A 101 7.72 4.76 1.20
CA HIS A 101 8.72 4.57 2.25
C HIS A 101 10.14 4.27 1.72
N LYS A 102 11.10 5.10 2.09
CA LYS A 102 12.52 4.94 1.75
C LYS A 102 12.76 4.86 0.23
N SER A 103 11.89 5.51 -0.57
CA SER A 103 12.00 5.54 -2.03
C SER A 103 13.33 6.11 -2.50
N VAL A 104 13.86 7.15 -1.83
CA VAL A 104 15.13 7.76 -2.23
C VAL A 104 16.33 6.83 -2.00
N PRO A 105 16.57 6.26 -0.80
CA PRO A 105 17.70 5.36 -0.60
C PRO A 105 17.59 4.08 -1.44
N ILE A 106 16.38 3.54 -1.67
CA ILE A 106 16.16 2.40 -2.57
C ILE A 106 16.50 2.78 -4.02
N GLY A 107 15.99 3.92 -4.48
CA GLY A 107 16.27 4.46 -5.81
C GLY A 107 17.77 4.69 -6.02
N LYS A 108 18.46 5.32 -5.07
CA LYS A 108 19.92 5.52 -5.15
C LYS A 108 20.67 4.20 -5.27
N ALA A 109 20.30 3.19 -4.48
CA ALA A 109 20.94 1.88 -4.51
C ALA A 109 20.76 1.16 -5.86
N LEU A 110 19.57 1.26 -6.47
CA LEU A 110 19.28 0.68 -7.78
C LEU A 110 19.92 1.48 -8.93
N GLN A 111 19.90 2.82 -8.86
CA GLN A 111 20.58 3.71 -9.81
C GLN A 111 22.08 3.43 -9.85
N ALA A 112 22.71 3.23 -8.68
CA ALA A 112 24.14 2.90 -8.58
C ALA A 112 24.49 1.54 -9.20
N LEU A 113 23.50 0.67 -9.41
CA LEU A 113 23.64 -0.62 -10.10
C LEU A 113 23.28 -0.52 -11.59
N GLY A 114 22.98 0.68 -12.10
CA GLY A 114 22.64 0.91 -13.50
C GLY A 114 21.23 0.48 -13.90
N VAL A 115 20.34 0.19 -12.94
CA VAL A 115 18.96 -0.21 -13.24
C VAL A 115 18.14 1.01 -13.63
N PRO A 116 17.45 1.02 -14.79
CA PRO A 116 16.51 2.07 -15.16
C PRO A 116 15.41 2.24 -14.11
N LEU A 117 15.08 3.48 -13.76
CA LEU A 117 14.18 3.80 -12.65
C LEU A 117 12.89 4.47 -13.10
N VAL A 118 11.79 4.02 -12.51
CA VAL A 118 10.52 4.74 -12.45
C VAL A 118 10.16 4.93 -10.98
N VAL A 119 9.95 6.16 -10.53
CA VAL A 119 9.47 6.45 -9.17
C VAL A 119 7.96 6.67 -9.21
N TYR A 120 7.22 5.83 -8.48
CA TYR A 120 5.77 5.94 -8.37
C TYR A 120 5.37 6.68 -7.09
N LEU A 121 4.95 7.93 -7.27
CA LEU A 121 4.45 8.85 -6.25
C LEU A 121 2.99 8.51 -5.92
N ARG A 122 2.75 7.95 -4.71
CA ARG A 122 1.43 7.43 -4.30
C ARG A 122 0.76 8.22 -3.16
N ASN A 123 1.52 9.07 -2.47
CA ASN A 123 1.05 9.93 -1.40
C ASN A 123 1.93 11.20 -1.34
N VAL A 124 1.50 12.19 -0.58
CA VAL A 124 2.24 13.45 -0.33
C VAL A 124 2.97 13.43 1.02
N GLU A 125 3.22 12.25 1.57
CA GLU A 125 3.93 12.07 2.84
C GLU A 125 5.44 12.14 2.62
N PHE A 126 5.94 13.35 2.32
CA PHE A 126 7.32 13.56 1.87
C PHE A 126 8.41 13.02 2.81
N HIS A 127 8.11 12.97 4.11
CA HIS A 127 9.03 12.42 5.11
C HIS A 127 9.29 10.92 4.89
N GLU A 128 8.34 10.19 4.29
CA GLU A 128 8.50 8.79 3.93
C GLU A 128 9.57 8.57 2.86
N LEU A 129 9.82 9.55 1.99
CA LEU A 129 10.83 9.44 0.91
C LEU A 129 12.23 9.17 1.46
N ALA A 130 12.53 9.71 2.64
CA ALA A 130 13.82 9.64 3.34
C ALA A 130 15.03 10.09 2.51
N GLY A 131 14.86 11.21 1.81
CA GLY A 131 15.89 11.89 1.04
C GLY A 131 15.26 12.84 0.02
N ASP A 132 16.08 13.33 -0.90
CA ASP A 132 15.63 14.20 -1.99
C ASP A 132 15.50 13.40 -3.29
N LEU A 133 14.33 13.50 -3.93
CA LEU A 133 14.07 12.82 -5.21
C LEU A 133 14.95 13.35 -6.34
N ARG A 134 15.42 14.60 -6.27
CA ARG A 134 16.30 15.21 -7.28
C ARG A 134 17.66 14.53 -7.40
N GLU A 135 18.03 13.70 -6.41
CA GLU A 135 19.22 12.86 -6.44
C GLU A 135 19.06 11.58 -7.30
N LEU A 136 17.83 11.30 -7.75
CA LEU A 136 17.52 10.20 -8.68
C LEU A 136 17.52 10.71 -10.12
N HIS A 137 18.72 11.01 -10.61
CA HIS A 137 18.95 11.73 -11.88
C HIS A 137 18.43 11.01 -13.14
N SER A 138 18.32 9.68 -13.12
CA SER A 138 17.83 8.90 -14.28
C SER A 138 16.38 8.43 -14.12
N ALA A 139 15.69 8.85 -13.07
CA ALA A 139 14.33 8.40 -12.80
C ALA A 139 13.29 9.11 -13.66
N LEU A 140 12.36 8.33 -14.22
CA LEU A 140 11.07 8.84 -14.66
C LEU A 140 10.09 8.82 -13.49
N TYR A 141 9.13 9.74 -13.49
CA TYR A 141 8.16 9.85 -12.39
C TYR A 141 6.75 9.57 -12.90
N ILE A 142 6.02 8.78 -12.13
CA ILE A 142 4.59 8.58 -12.31
C ILE A 142 3.87 8.92 -11.00
N ALA A 143 2.67 9.48 -11.10
CA ALA A 143 1.85 9.85 -9.96
C ALA A 143 0.47 9.18 -10.02
N ASN A 144 -0.10 8.88 -8.86
CA ASN A 144 -1.41 8.23 -8.76
C ASN A 144 -2.59 9.16 -9.06
N SER A 145 -2.36 10.48 -9.10
CA SER A 145 -3.40 11.47 -9.36
C SER A 145 -2.79 12.79 -9.80
N GLU A 146 -3.62 13.64 -10.40
CA GLU A 146 -3.26 15.02 -10.72
C GLU A 146 -2.86 15.83 -9.48
N PHE A 147 -3.54 15.60 -8.35
CA PHE A 147 -3.21 16.23 -7.07
C PHE A 147 -1.78 15.91 -6.65
N THR A 148 -1.41 14.62 -6.65
CA THR A 148 -0.06 14.20 -6.29
C THR A 148 0.96 14.77 -7.27
N ALA A 149 0.71 14.70 -8.59
CA ALA A 149 1.61 15.26 -9.60
C ALA A 149 1.88 16.75 -9.38
N HIS A 150 0.82 17.56 -9.19
CA HIS A 150 0.95 18.99 -8.92
C HIS A 150 1.73 19.26 -7.63
N THR A 151 1.43 18.53 -6.55
CA THR A 151 2.08 18.77 -5.26
C THR A 151 3.58 18.47 -5.32
N TYR A 152 4.00 17.42 -6.04
CA TYR A 152 5.42 17.12 -6.24
C TYR A 152 6.11 18.08 -7.21
N LYS A 153 5.39 18.57 -8.23
CA LYS A 153 5.90 19.63 -9.11
C LYS A 153 6.16 20.92 -8.34
N GLU A 154 5.24 21.36 -7.52
CA GLU A 154 5.39 22.56 -6.68
C GLU A 154 6.53 22.42 -5.67
N LYS A 155 6.64 21.26 -5.02
CA LYS A 155 7.61 21.06 -3.94
C LYS A 155 9.03 20.73 -4.42
N PHE A 156 9.16 19.93 -5.46
CA PHE A 156 10.46 19.40 -5.91
C PHE A 156 10.83 19.80 -7.35
N GLY A 157 9.92 20.45 -8.10
CA GLY A 157 10.12 20.73 -9.52
C GLY A 157 10.10 19.46 -10.39
N ILE A 158 9.43 18.40 -9.92
CA ILE A 158 9.38 17.11 -10.60
C ILE A 158 8.08 17.01 -11.41
N ASP A 159 8.21 16.87 -12.73
CA ASP A 159 7.10 16.49 -13.60
C ASP A 159 6.88 14.98 -13.56
N SER A 160 5.61 14.56 -13.53
CA SER A 160 5.23 13.15 -13.45
C SER A 160 4.05 12.84 -14.36
N THR A 161 4.08 11.69 -15.04
CA THR A 161 2.92 11.18 -15.78
C THR A 161 1.88 10.63 -14.80
N VAL A 162 0.63 11.09 -14.92
CA VAL A 162 -0.44 10.58 -14.06
C VAL A 162 -0.93 9.23 -14.56
N ILE A 163 -0.79 8.21 -13.72
CA ILE A 163 -1.32 6.86 -13.93
C ILE A 163 -2.19 6.52 -12.71
N PRO A 164 -3.52 6.62 -12.82
CA PRO A 164 -4.41 6.31 -11.71
C PRO A 164 -4.22 4.86 -11.21
N PRO A 165 -4.40 4.60 -9.91
CA PRO A 165 -4.34 3.25 -9.36
C PRO A 165 -5.36 2.34 -10.06
N SER A 166 -4.90 1.16 -10.50
CA SER A 166 -5.79 0.11 -10.97
C SER A 166 -6.38 -0.67 -9.81
N ILE A 167 -7.61 -1.17 -10.02
CA ILE A 167 -8.29 -2.13 -9.16
C ILE A 167 -8.85 -3.25 -10.04
N ASN A 168 -8.98 -4.46 -9.50
CA ASN A 168 -9.73 -5.53 -10.15
C ASN A 168 -11.23 -5.34 -9.89
N PRO A 169 -12.06 -4.93 -10.87
CA PRO A 169 -13.48 -4.68 -10.64
C PRO A 169 -14.23 -5.93 -10.20
N GLY A 170 -13.77 -7.12 -10.61
CA GLY A 170 -14.37 -8.40 -10.23
C GLY A 170 -14.33 -8.69 -8.73
N LEU A 171 -13.43 -8.06 -7.97
CA LEU A 171 -13.34 -8.19 -6.51
C LEU A 171 -14.30 -7.27 -5.76
N TYR A 172 -14.85 -6.25 -6.40
CA TYR A 172 -15.62 -5.19 -5.72
C TYR A 172 -17.03 -4.99 -6.29
N SER A 173 -17.23 -5.27 -7.58
CA SER A 173 -18.53 -5.09 -8.24
C SER A 173 -19.56 -6.05 -7.66
N THR A 174 -20.65 -5.49 -7.15
CA THR A 174 -21.78 -6.20 -6.56
C THR A 174 -23.04 -5.32 -6.62
N PRO A 175 -24.24 -5.89 -6.77
CA PRO A 175 -25.47 -5.20 -6.42
C PRO A 175 -25.44 -4.79 -4.94
N SER A 176 -26.10 -3.68 -4.60
CA SER A 176 -26.22 -3.21 -3.23
C SER A 176 -27.67 -3.22 -2.75
N THR A 177 -27.89 -3.65 -1.51
CA THR A 177 -29.16 -3.54 -0.79
C THR A 177 -29.41 -2.11 -0.28
N GLY A 178 -28.37 -1.27 -0.24
CA GLY A 178 -28.49 0.14 0.16
C GLY A 178 -28.84 0.36 1.63
N GLU A 179 -28.39 -0.51 2.52
CA GLU A 179 -28.69 -0.48 3.96
C GLU A 179 -27.92 0.59 4.74
N PHE A 180 -26.64 0.81 4.42
CA PHE A 180 -25.73 1.62 5.25
C PHE A 180 -25.09 2.79 4.52
N VAL A 181 -24.82 3.86 5.27
CA VAL A 181 -23.74 4.82 4.96
C VAL A 181 -22.44 4.26 5.52
N THR A 182 -21.45 4.01 4.68
CA THR A 182 -20.26 3.23 5.05
C THR A 182 -19.01 4.11 5.12
N LEU A 183 -18.18 3.93 6.15
CA LEU A 183 -16.81 4.46 6.23
C LEU A 183 -15.83 3.27 6.26
N ILE A 184 -14.83 3.29 5.38
CA ILE A 184 -13.75 2.31 5.40
C ILE A 184 -12.52 2.93 6.07
N ASN A 185 -11.93 2.16 6.98
CA ASN A 185 -10.75 2.49 7.78
C ASN A 185 -10.97 3.70 8.72
N PRO A 186 -11.60 3.52 9.89
CA PRO A 186 -11.97 4.59 10.83
C PRO A 186 -10.76 5.21 11.56
N TYR A 187 -9.81 5.76 10.82
CA TYR A 187 -8.70 6.58 11.32
C TYR A 187 -9.01 8.07 11.18
N ASN A 188 -8.37 8.90 12.00
CA ASN A 188 -8.56 10.36 11.97
C ASN A 188 -8.13 10.98 10.63
N GLU A 189 -7.05 10.49 10.02
CA GLU A 189 -6.59 10.91 8.69
C GLU A 189 -7.60 10.53 7.60
N LYS A 190 -8.36 9.46 7.82
CA LYS A 190 -9.44 8.98 6.95
C LYS A 190 -10.80 9.62 7.24
N GLY A 191 -10.84 10.58 8.16
CA GLY A 191 -12.03 11.39 8.45
C GLY A 191 -12.99 10.77 9.45
N PHE A 192 -12.50 9.87 10.32
CA PHE A 192 -13.30 9.23 11.37
C PHE A 192 -14.10 10.24 12.22
N GLU A 193 -13.46 11.30 12.72
CA GLU A 193 -14.14 12.31 13.54
C GLU A 193 -15.29 13.00 12.79
N LEU A 194 -15.13 13.27 11.50
CA LEU A 194 -16.18 13.86 10.69
C LEU A 194 -17.33 12.88 10.49
N ALA A 195 -17.03 11.61 10.21
CA ALA A 195 -18.05 10.57 10.07
C ALA A 195 -18.85 10.36 11.38
N VAL A 196 -18.19 10.40 12.54
CA VAL A 196 -18.85 10.35 13.86
C VAL A 196 -19.81 11.54 14.04
N ARG A 197 -19.38 12.76 13.70
CA ARG A 197 -20.25 13.95 13.77
C ARG A 197 -21.46 13.84 12.84
N ILE A 198 -21.26 13.37 11.60
CA ILE A 198 -22.34 13.13 10.65
C ILE A 198 -23.32 12.11 11.21
N ALA A 199 -22.83 10.97 11.72
CA ALA A 199 -23.68 9.92 12.28
C ALA A 199 -24.51 10.39 13.49
N GLY A 200 -23.93 11.23 14.36
CA GLY A 200 -24.63 11.84 15.49
C GLY A 200 -25.72 12.84 15.08
N GLN A 201 -25.63 13.45 13.90
CA GLN A 201 -26.64 14.35 13.36
C GLN A 201 -27.75 13.63 12.58
N CYS A 202 -27.55 12.36 12.23
CA CYS A 202 -28.49 11.55 11.43
C CYS A 202 -28.85 10.24 12.16
N PRO A 203 -29.49 10.29 13.35
CA PRO A 203 -29.76 9.10 14.18
C PRO A 203 -30.67 8.06 13.51
N GLU A 204 -31.44 8.45 12.49
CA GLU A 204 -32.31 7.60 11.70
C GLU A 204 -31.59 6.83 10.58
N ILE A 205 -30.36 7.23 10.23
CA ILE A 205 -29.59 6.63 9.15
C ILE A 205 -28.62 5.59 9.74
N PRO A 206 -28.63 4.33 9.25
CA PRO A 206 -27.65 3.33 9.66
C PRO A 206 -26.26 3.62 9.07
N PHE A 207 -25.23 3.61 9.92
CA PHE A 207 -23.84 3.74 9.55
C PHE A 207 -23.06 2.45 9.79
N LEU A 208 -22.17 2.12 8.87
CA LEU A 208 -21.26 0.97 8.96
C LEU A 208 -19.81 1.47 8.87
N PHE A 209 -19.06 1.34 9.96
CA PHE A 209 -17.62 1.60 9.98
C PHE A 209 -16.89 0.27 9.87
N VAL A 210 -15.93 0.16 8.96
CA VAL A 210 -15.22 -1.10 8.67
C VAL A 210 -13.73 -0.90 8.75
N GLU A 211 -13.03 -1.75 9.50
CA GLU A 211 -11.57 -1.73 9.60
C GLU A 211 -10.92 -2.14 8.26
N SER A 212 -9.87 -1.42 7.83
CA SER A 212 -9.06 -1.82 6.67
C SER A 212 -7.70 -2.38 7.08
N TRP A 213 -7.13 -1.84 8.16
CA TRP A 213 -5.94 -2.35 8.82
C TRP A 213 -6.33 -3.08 10.09
N LYS A 214 -5.50 -4.02 10.56
CA LYS A 214 -5.67 -4.53 11.92
C LYS A 214 -5.29 -3.39 12.86
N LEU A 215 -6.29 -2.80 13.51
CA LEU A 215 -6.07 -1.83 14.58
C LEU A 215 -5.31 -2.53 15.71
N ASP A 216 -4.41 -1.81 16.37
CA ASP A 216 -3.99 -2.24 17.69
C ASP A 216 -5.21 -2.25 18.64
N ASP A 217 -5.16 -3.10 19.67
CA ASP A 217 -6.31 -3.35 20.53
C ASP A 217 -6.75 -2.06 21.25
N ASP A 218 -5.80 -1.16 21.54
CA ASP A 218 -6.06 0.13 22.20
C ASP A 218 -6.83 1.10 21.29
N HIS A 219 -6.45 1.20 20.03
CA HIS A 219 -7.08 2.06 19.03
C HIS A 219 -8.49 1.55 18.72
N ARG A 220 -8.68 0.23 18.61
CA ARG A 220 -10.01 -0.36 18.43
C ARG A 220 -10.92 -0.03 19.61
N ALA A 221 -10.43 -0.22 20.84
CA ALA A 221 -11.17 0.12 22.05
C ALA A 221 -11.50 1.63 22.14
N GLN A 222 -10.61 2.50 21.66
CA GLN A 222 -10.88 3.93 21.57
C GLN A 222 -12.03 4.23 20.59
N ILE A 223 -12.02 3.63 19.40
CA ILE A 223 -13.11 3.79 18.42
C ILE A 223 -14.43 3.31 19.02
N GLU A 224 -14.45 2.11 19.60
CA GLU A 224 -15.64 1.53 20.24
C GLU A 224 -16.20 2.47 21.33
N ARG A 225 -15.33 3.06 22.16
CA ARG A 225 -15.73 4.04 23.19
C ARG A 225 -16.36 5.30 22.58
N ILE A 226 -15.81 5.81 21.47
CA ILE A 226 -16.30 7.02 20.80
C ILE A 226 -17.66 6.78 20.15
N ILE A 227 -17.86 5.61 19.53
CA ILE A 227 -19.12 5.30 18.83
C ILE A 227 -20.19 4.71 19.76
N ALA A 228 -19.85 4.26 20.96
CA ALA A 228 -20.80 3.65 21.91
C ALA A 228 -22.09 4.46 22.16
N PRO A 229 -22.08 5.80 22.22
CA PRO A 229 -23.30 6.60 22.35
C PRO A 229 -24.20 6.59 21.09
N LEU A 230 -23.67 6.22 19.93
CA LEU A 230 -24.33 6.27 18.63
C LEU A 230 -24.99 4.92 18.30
N ARG A 231 -26.29 4.80 18.59
CA ARG A 231 -27.06 3.56 18.36
C ARG A 231 -27.20 3.17 16.89
N ASN A 232 -26.95 4.12 15.98
CA ASN A 232 -27.03 3.94 14.54
C ASN A 232 -25.68 3.58 13.89
N VAL A 233 -24.59 3.45 14.65
CA VAL A 233 -23.26 3.11 14.12
C VAL A 233 -22.90 1.68 14.49
N ARG A 234 -22.51 0.88 13.49
CA ARG A 234 -21.92 -0.44 13.67
C ARG A 234 -20.46 -0.43 13.26
N LEU A 235 -19.59 -1.03 14.06
CA LEU A 235 -18.20 -1.33 13.71
C LEU A 235 -18.07 -2.79 13.29
N GLU A 236 -17.48 -3.05 12.12
CA GLU A 236 -17.13 -4.38 11.64
C GLU A 236 -15.61 -4.54 11.48
N SER A 237 -15.12 -5.74 11.80
CA SER A 237 -13.70 -6.09 11.62
C SER A 237 -13.32 -6.15 10.14
N ARG A 238 -12.01 -6.11 9.89
CA ARG A 238 -11.45 -6.23 8.54
C ARG A 238 -11.93 -7.50 7.82
N THR A 239 -12.29 -7.36 6.56
CA THR A 239 -12.58 -8.48 5.64
C THR A 239 -11.75 -8.38 4.36
N SER A 240 -11.50 -9.52 3.71
CA SER A 240 -10.95 -9.58 2.35
C SER A 240 -12.04 -9.64 1.27
N ASP A 241 -13.27 -10.03 1.64
CA ASP A 241 -14.41 -10.04 0.73
C ASP A 241 -15.21 -8.74 0.86
N MET A 242 -14.75 -7.71 0.14
CA MET A 242 -15.37 -6.40 0.18
C MET A 242 -16.76 -6.35 -0.43
N LYS A 243 -17.21 -7.38 -1.16
CA LYS A 243 -18.59 -7.44 -1.66
C LYS A 243 -19.59 -7.60 -0.52
N THR A 244 -19.20 -8.25 0.58
CA THR A 244 -20.02 -8.32 1.80
C THR A 244 -20.23 -6.95 2.46
N VAL A 245 -19.37 -5.98 2.19
CA VAL A 245 -19.49 -4.60 2.70
C VAL A 245 -20.22 -3.75 1.66
N TYR A 246 -19.67 -3.63 0.45
CA TYR A 246 -20.23 -2.78 -0.61
C TYR A 246 -21.61 -3.23 -1.07
N GLY A 247 -21.94 -4.53 -0.95
CA GLY A 247 -23.27 -5.05 -1.21
C GLY A 247 -24.34 -4.60 -0.22
N ARG A 248 -23.96 -3.94 0.87
CA ARG A 248 -24.89 -3.31 1.84
C ARG A 248 -24.75 -1.78 1.88
N THR A 249 -23.81 -1.21 1.12
CA THR A 249 -23.50 0.23 1.14
C THR A 249 -24.39 1.00 0.18
N LYS A 250 -25.13 1.99 0.68
CA LYS A 250 -25.85 2.98 -0.14
C LYS A 250 -24.99 4.17 -0.52
N ILE A 251 -24.24 4.68 0.47
CA ILE A 251 -23.35 5.83 0.33
C ILE A 251 -22.02 5.43 0.95
N LEU A 252 -20.93 5.62 0.21
CA LEU A 252 -19.58 5.45 0.73
C LEU A 252 -19.02 6.83 1.11
N LEU A 253 -18.67 7.00 2.39
CA LEU A 253 -18.01 8.20 2.87
C LEU A 253 -16.52 8.13 2.54
N ALA A 254 -16.00 9.20 1.94
CA ALA A 254 -14.56 9.43 1.76
C ALA A 254 -14.14 10.81 2.35
N PRO A 255 -14.32 11.06 3.66
CA PRO A 255 -14.03 12.35 4.29
C PRO A 255 -12.55 12.50 4.66
N SER A 256 -11.66 11.91 3.87
CA SER A 256 -10.21 11.94 4.13
C SER A 256 -9.68 13.36 4.02
N LYS A 257 -8.65 13.69 4.83
CA LYS A 257 -8.07 15.03 4.84
C LYS A 257 -7.27 15.32 3.54
N TRP A 258 -6.69 14.28 2.93
CA TRP A 258 -6.03 14.28 1.61
C TRP A 258 -5.86 12.84 1.10
#